data_AF-A0A1Q7AN42-F1
#
_entry.id   AF-A0A1Q7AN42-F1
#
_cell.length_a   1.000
_cell.length_b   1.000
_cell.length_c   1.000
_cell.angle_alpha   90.00
_cell.angle_beta   90.00
_cell.angle_gamma   90.00
#
_symmetry.space_group_name_H-M   'P 1'
#
loop_
_entity.id
_entity.type
_entity.pdbx_description
1 polymer ?
#
loop_
_entity_poly.entity_id
_entity_poly.type
_entity_poly.pdbx_seq_one_letter_code
_entity_poly.pdbx_strand_id
1 'polypeptide(L)'
;MSVVRSPERDSPLGPDLSFLNGAVITQVFLHEHAAGLVFESDQGVYEWYVEEPLLLRSGGSISRLNPKVPISMAPLLSLLRRTVDATALENDGTLRLRVQRGIELECSPHPTHQVWQLTGPRGFLLVCMPGNGPALWIER
;
A
#
# COMPACT_ATOMS: atom_id res chain seq x y z
N MET A 1 18.96 -8.74 -18.78
CA MET A 1 18.37 -8.20 -17.54
C MET A 1 19.35 -8.45 -16.40
N SER A 2 20.02 -7.40 -15.92
CA SER A 2 20.97 -7.53 -14.81
C SER A 2 20.25 -7.11 -13.52
N VAL A 3 20.00 -8.07 -12.64
CA VAL A 3 19.37 -7.81 -11.33
C VAL A 3 20.45 -7.29 -10.41
N VAL A 4 20.47 -5.98 -10.17
CA VAL A 4 21.35 -5.37 -9.16
C VAL A 4 20.47 -5.02 -7.96
N ARG A 5 20.64 -5.78 -6.87
CA ARG A 5 20.18 -5.34 -5.55
C ARG A 5 21.01 -4.11 -5.18
N SER A 6 20.42 -2.91 -5.22
CA SER A 6 21.12 -1.71 -4.75
C SER A 6 21.21 -1.76 -3.22
N PRO A 7 22.39 -1.59 -2.62
CA PRO A 7 22.54 -1.53 -1.17
C PRO A 7 22.33 -0.08 -0.71
N GLU A 8 21.13 0.46 -0.85
CA GLU A 8 20.75 1.67 -0.09
C GLU A 8 20.09 1.23 1.22
N ARG A 9 20.92 0.66 2.10
CA ARG A 9 20.64 0.52 3.53
C ARG A 9 21.35 1.67 4.23
N ASP A 10 20.78 2.87 4.23
CA ASP A 10 21.27 3.94 5.12
C ASP A 10 20.18 4.91 5.62
N SER A 11 18.90 4.55 5.47
CA SER A 11 17.83 5.14 6.29
C SER A 11 17.28 4.05 7.22
N PRO A 12 17.25 4.26 8.56
CA PRO A 12 16.59 3.36 9.50
C PRO A 12 15.06 3.42 9.39
N LEU A 13 14.53 4.12 8.38
CA LEU A 13 13.13 4.21 8.02
C LEU A 13 13.05 3.72 6.58
N GLY A 14 12.06 2.88 6.26
CA GLY A 14 11.75 2.48 4.88
C GLY A 14 11.58 3.68 3.94
N PRO A 15 11.45 3.48 2.62
CA PRO A 15 11.31 4.59 1.68
C PRO A 15 10.15 5.51 2.10
N ASP A 16 10.39 6.82 2.06
CA ASP A 16 9.39 7.81 2.42
C ASP A 16 8.26 7.80 1.38
N LEU A 17 7.03 7.59 1.86
CA LEU A 17 5.82 7.56 1.04
C LEU A 17 5.01 8.86 1.16
N SER A 18 5.60 9.93 1.70
CA SER A 18 4.94 11.23 1.90
C SER A 18 4.46 11.87 0.60
N PHE A 19 4.97 11.45 -0.56
CA PHE A 19 4.47 11.85 -1.89
C PHE A 19 3.02 11.41 -2.16
N LEU A 20 2.48 10.47 -1.38
CA LEU A 20 1.05 10.12 -1.40
C LEU A 20 0.20 11.02 -0.50
N ASN A 21 0.79 11.82 0.39
CA ASN A 21 0.02 12.72 1.25
C ASN A 21 -0.65 13.80 0.39
N GLY A 22 -1.96 13.97 0.56
CA GLY A 22 -2.77 14.82 -0.30
C GLY A 22 -3.28 14.14 -1.58
N ALA A 23 -2.82 12.93 -1.91
CA ALA A 23 -3.32 12.19 -3.05
C ALA A 23 -4.79 11.79 -2.86
N VAL A 24 -5.57 11.79 -3.94
CA VAL A 24 -6.98 11.40 -3.95
C VAL A 24 -7.10 9.96 -4.40
N ILE A 25 -7.86 9.15 -3.67
CA ILE A 25 -8.20 7.79 -4.07
C ILE A 25 -9.28 7.85 -5.14
N THR A 26 -8.93 7.58 -6.39
CA THR A 26 -9.83 7.74 -7.54
C THR A 26 -10.46 6.42 -8.00
N GLN A 27 -9.84 5.28 -7.67
CA GLN A 27 -10.38 3.96 -8.00
C GLN A 27 -10.20 2.98 -6.85
N VAL A 28 -11.13 2.03 -6.78
CA VAL A 28 -11.06 0.82 -5.96
C VAL A 28 -11.32 -0.34 -6.91
N PHE A 29 -10.47 -1.36 -6.91
CA PHE A 29 -10.63 -2.54 -7.76
C PHE A 29 -10.52 -3.83 -6.96
N LEU A 30 -11.19 -4.87 -7.46
CA LEU A 30 -11.20 -6.22 -6.91
C LEU A 30 -10.88 -7.19 -8.05
N HIS A 31 -9.85 -8.01 -7.84
CA HIS A 31 -9.47 -9.13 -8.67
C HIS A 31 -9.76 -10.44 -7.93
N GLU A 32 -9.53 -11.58 -8.59
CA GLU A 32 -9.79 -12.90 -8.01
C GLU A 32 -9.03 -13.16 -6.69
N HIS A 33 -7.80 -12.65 -6.59
CA HIS A 33 -6.92 -12.85 -5.42
C HIS A 33 -6.28 -11.57 -4.89
N ALA A 34 -6.67 -10.41 -5.41
CA ALA A 34 -6.10 -9.13 -5.03
C ALA A 34 -7.18 -8.05 -4.97
N ALA A 35 -6.92 -7.01 -4.21
CA ALA A 35 -7.70 -5.79 -4.21
C ALA A 35 -6.74 -4.60 -4.24
N GLY A 36 -7.25 -3.41 -4.55
CA GLY A 36 -6.37 -2.26 -4.51
C GLY A 36 -7.03 -0.93 -4.75
N LEU A 37 -6.18 0.09 -4.71
CA LEU A 37 -6.51 1.49 -4.77
C LEU A 37 -5.65 2.16 -5.84
N VAL A 38 -6.24 3.14 -6.52
CA VAL A 38 -5.50 4.06 -7.38
C VAL A 38 -5.51 5.44 -6.72
N PHE A 39 -4.32 6.01 -6.57
CA PHE A 39 -4.09 7.34 -6.03
C PHE A 39 -3.68 8.29 -7.14
N GLU A 40 -4.31 9.46 -7.20
CA GLU A 40 -3.91 10.56 -8.06
C GLU A 40 -3.28 11.66 -7.19
N SER A 41 -2.01 11.97 -7.45
CA SER A 41 -1.27 13.06 -6.81
C SER A 41 -0.69 14.02 -7.85
N ASP A 42 -0.08 15.11 -7.38
CA ASP A 42 0.67 16.04 -8.22
C ASP A 42 1.91 15.40 -8.88
N GLN A 43 2.43 14.31 -8.30
CA GLN A 43 3.56 13.55 -8.83
C GLN A 43 3.16 12.46 -9.82
N GLY A 44 1.86 12.19 -9.96
CA GLY A 44 1.29 11.25 -10.94
C GLY A 44 0.33 10.25 -10.33
N VAL A 45 0.12 9.14 -11.06
CA VAL A 45 -0.81 8.08 -10.66
C VAL A 45 -0.04 6.92 -10.05
N TYR A 46 -0.46 6.49 -8.87
CA TYR A 46 0.09 5.36 -8.15
C TYR A 46 -0.98 4.30 -7.94
N GLU A 47 -0.60 3.03 -8.04
CA GLU A 47 -1.51 1.92 -7.82
C GLU A 47 -0.99 1.03 -6.71
N TRP A 48 -1.81 0.81 -5.70
CA TRP A 48 -1.50 -0.09 -4.61
C TRP A 48 -2.36 -1.34 -4.70
N TYR A 49 -1.72 -2.49 -4.57
CA TYR A 49 -2.33 -3.81 -4.59
C TYR A 49 -2.04 -4.53 -3.29
N VAL A 50 -3.00 -5.35 -2.85
CA VAL A 50 -2.85 -6.24 -1.70
C VAL A 50 -3.42 -7.62 -2.02
N GLU A 51 -2.67 -8.65 -1.67
CA GLU A 51 -3.01 -10.07 -1.92
C GLU A 51 -3.34 -10.81 -0.62
N GLU A 52 -2.85 -10.30 0.51
CA GLU A 52 -3.06 -10.88 1.83
C GLU A 52 -4.01 -10.04 2.69
N PRO A 53 -4.57 -10.59 3.79
CA PRO A 53 -5.50 -9.86 4.62
C PRO A 53 -4.89 -8.58 5.23
N LEU A 54 -5.71 -7.55 5.30
CA LEU A 54 -5.38 -6.25 5.89
C LEU A 54 -6.40 -5.83 6.95
N LEU A 55 -6.07 -4.81 7.71
CA LEU A 55 -6.97 -4.20 8.68
C LEU A 55 -7.44 -2.84 8.18
N LEU A 56 -8.74 -2.57 8.31
CA LEU A 56 -9.35 -1.25 8.16
C LEU A 56 -9.92 -0.81 9.51
N ARG A 57 -9.48 0.35 10.01
CA ARG A 57 -9.99 0.97 11.22
C ARG A 57 -10.80 2.20 10.86
N SER A 58 -12.02 2.31 11.38
CA SER A 58 -12.92 3.44 11.13
C SER A 58 -13.97 3.56 12.24
N GLY A 59 -14.16 4.75 12.81
CA GLY A 59 -15.21 5.00 13.80
C GLY A 59 -15.18 4.07 15.02
N GLY A 60 -13.99 3.68 15.48
CA GLY A 60 -13.80 2.74 16.60
C GLY A 60 -13.99 1.26 16.24
N SER A 61 -14.35 0.94 15.01
CA SER A 61 -14.45 -0.44 14.51
C SER A 61 -13.18 -0.87 13.79
N ILE A 62 -12.83 -2.16 13.90
CA ILE A 62 -11.74 -2.79 13.16
C ILE A 62 -12.34 -3.89 12.29
N SER A 63 -12.11 -3.79 10.99
CA SER A 63 -12.52 -4.80 9.99
C SER A 63 -11.29 -5.49 9.43
N ARG A 64 -11.27 -6.83 9.45
CA ARG A 64 -10.27 -7.60 8.71
C ARG A 64 -10.79 -7.83 7.30
N LEU A 65 -10.11 -7.25 6.32
CA LEU A 65 -10.44 -7.39 4.91
C LEU A 65 -9.55 -8.48 4.32
N ASN A 66 -10.11 -9.36 3.47
CA ASN A 66 -9.38 -10.43 2.82
C ASN A 66 -9.70 -10.42 1.31
N PRO A 67 -8.72 -10.13 0.44
CA PRO A 67 -8.92 -10.13 -1.01
C PRO A 67 -9.51 -11.44 -1.56
N LYS A 68 -9.23 -12.57 -0.91
CA LYS A 68 -9.75 -13.91 -1.27
C LYS A 68 -11.21 -14.14 -0.82
N VAL A 69 -11.80 -13.18 -0.10
CA VAL A 69 -13.20 -13.18 0.34
C VAL A 69 -13.83 -11.85 -0.12
N PRO A 70 -14.35 -11.75 -1.35
CA PRO A 70 -14.70 -10.46 -1.97
C PRO A 70 -15.66 -9.60 -1.16
N ILE A 71 -16.66 -10.19 -0.50
CA ILE A 71 -17.61 -9.45 0.34
C ILE A 71 -16.94 -8.73 1.53
N SER A 72 -15.83 -9.28 2.04
CA SER A 72 -15.06 -8.65 3.10
C SER A 72 -14.37 -7.36 2.65
N MET A 73 -14.24 -7.14 1.33
CA MET A 73 -13.59 -5.95 0.76
C MET A 73 -14.55 -4.77 0.57
N ALA A 74 -15.86 -4.95 0.75
CA ALA A 74 -16.85 -3.88 0.60
C ALA A 74 -16.50 -2.58 1.36
N PRO A 75 -15.90 -2.61 2.57
CA PRO A 75 -15.46 -1.40 3.26
C PRO A 75 -14.45 -0.53 2.49
N LEU A 76 -13.64 -1.08 1.58
CA LEU A 76 -12.71 -0.28 0.76
C LEU A 76 -13.44 0.74 -0.13
N LEU A 77 -14.68 0.47 -0.52
CA LEU A 77 -15.49 1.39 -1.33
C LEU A 77 -15.71 2.74 -0.62
N SER A 78 -15.64 2.77 0.71
CA SER A 78 -15.78 4.00 1.50
C SER A 78 -14.60 4.98 1.34
N LEU A 79 -13.49 4.51 0.77
CA LEU A 79 -12.28 5.28 0.52
C LEU A 79 -12.34 6.07 -0.79
N LEU A 80 -13.26 5.74 -1.68
CA LEU A 80 -13.36 6.39 -2.98
C LEU A 80 -13.58 7.91 -2.79
N ARG A 81 -12.80 8.71 -3.54
CA ARG A 81 -12.76 10.18 -3.49
C ARG A 81 -12.28 10.76 -2.16
N ARG A 82 -11.66 9.96 -1.29
CA ARG A 82 -11.01 10.44 -0.07
C ARG A 82 -9.57 10.82 -0.36
N THR A 83 -9.06 11.74 0.46
CA THR A 83 -7.66 12.16 0.45
C THR A 83 -6.86 11.34 1.44
N VAL A 84 -5.63 10.98 1.08
CA VAL A 84 -4.65 10.40 1.99
C VAL A 84 -4.10 11.51 2.89
N ASP A 85 -4.31 11.38 4.20
CA ASP A 85 -3.85 12.34 5.20
C ASP A 85 -2.36 12.09 5.55
N ALA A 86 -1.98 10.83 5.69
CA ALA A 86 -0.62 10.44 6.02
C ALA A 86 -0.31 8.99 5.58
N THR A 87 0.94 8.73 5.25
CA THR A 87 1.48 7.40 5.00
C THR A 87 2.63 7.09 5.97
N ALA A 88 2.80 5.81 6.28
CA ALA A 88 3.94 5.33 7.05
C ALA A 88 4.33 3.94 6.57
N LEU A 89 5.64 3.72 6.43
CA LEU A 89 6.23 2.44 6.08
C LEU A 89 7.27 2.06 7.12
N GLU A 90 7.01 0.98 7.82
CA GLU A 90 7.93 0.38 8.79
C GLU A 90 9.00 -0.46 8.08
N ASN A 91 10.15 -0.66 8.73
CA ASN A 91 11.24 -1.46 8.17
C ASN A 91 10.89 -2.93 7.94
N ASP A 92 9.89 -3.45 8.66
CA ASP A 92 9.39 -4.81 8.50
C ASP A 92 8.47 -4.96 7.28
N GLY A 93 8.08 -3.86 6.63
CA GLY A 93 7.13 -3.84 5.51
C GLY A 93 5.69 -3.55 5.93
N THR A 94 5.44 -3.21 7.20
CA THR A 94 4.12 -2.76 7.64
C THR A 94 3.81 -1.41 7.01
N LEU A 95 2.81 -1.38 6.14
CA LEU A 95 2.30 -0.16 5.51
C LEU A 95 1.07 0.32 6.27
N ARG A 96 1.05 1.61 6.64
CA ARG A 96 -0.13 2.30 7.17
C ARG A 96 -0.50 3.48 6.28
N LEU A 97 -1.79 3.55 5.92
CA LEU A 97 -2.38 4.66 5.18
C LEU A 97 -3.49 5.26 6.04
N ARG A 98 -3.32 6.51 6.47
CA ARG A 98 -4.37 7.30 7.10
C ARG A 98 -5.07 8.11 6.03
N VAL A 99 -6.38 8.00 6.00
CA VAL A 99 -7.27 8.58 5.00
C VAL A 99 -8.28 9.46 5.72
N GLN A 100 -8.70 10.52 5.03
CA GLN A 100 -9.67 11.50 5.50
C GLN A 100 -10.81 10.86 6.30
N ARG A 101 -11.23 11.56 7.37
CA ARG A 101 -12.23 11.10 8.35
C ARG A 101 -11.73 10.01 9.31
N GLY A 102 -10.41 9.93 9.51
CA GLY A 102 -9.79 9.06 10.49
C GLY A 102 -9.91 7.57 10.13
N ILE A 103 -10.03 7.26 8.84
CA ILE A 103 -9.97 5.88 8.36
C ILE A 103 -8.50 5.49 8.25
N GLU A 104 -8.15 4.29 8.69
CA GLU A 104 -6.78 3.78 8.60
C GLU A 104 -6.78 2.40 7.94
N LEU A 105 -5.90 2.20 6.96
CA LEU A 105 -5.53 0.90 6.43
C LEU A 105 -4.18 0.48 6.98
N GLU A 106 -4.06 -0.79 7.36
CA GLU A 106 -2.81 -1.38 7.83
C GLU A 106 -2.59 -2.75 7.16
N CYS A 107 -1.42 -2.90 6.55
CA CYS A 107 -0.99 -4.14 5.91
C CYS A 107 0.32 -4.59 6.53
N SER A 108 0.25 -5.63 7.35
CA SER A 108 1.43 -6.22 8.00
C SER A 108 2.12 -7.23 7.08
N PRO A 109 3.45 -7.39 7.17
CA PRO A 109 4.19 -8.37 6.38
C PRO A 109 3.76 -9.81 6.71
N HIS A 110 3.96 -10.72 5.74
CA HIS A 110 3.74 -12.14 5.90
C HIS A 110 5.06 -12.91 5.79
N PRO A 111 5.31 -13.96 6.60
CA PRO A 111 6.59 -14.68 6.57
C PRO A 111 6.89 -15.38 5.24
N THR A 112 5.86 -15.81 4.51
CA THR A 112 6.00 -16.63 3.29
C THR A 112 5.30 -16.10 2.05
N HIS A 113 4.62 -14.95 2.14
CA HIS A 113 3.84 -14.39 1.02
C HIS A 113 4.17 -12.92 0.82
N GLN A 114 4.10 -12.46 -0.42
CA GLN A 114 4.08 -11.05 -0.74
C GLN A 114 2.72 -10.50 -0.31
N VAL A 115 2.71 -9.41 0.45
CA VAL A 115 1.46 -8.87 1.02
C VAL A 115 0.88 -7.79 0.14
N TRP A 116 1.71 -6.83 -0.25
CA TRP A 116 1.29 -5.67 -1.02
C TRP A 116 2.41 -5.17 -1.94
N GLN A 117 2.01 -4.41 -2.95
CA GLN A 117 2.91 -3.64 -3.79
C GLN A 117 2.32 -2.27 -4.11
N LEU A 118 3.19 -1.30 -4.39
CA LEU A 118 2.85 0.04 -4.83
C LEU A 118 3.64 0.33 -6.11
N THR A 119 2.94 0.58 -7.21
CA THR A 119 3.52 1.02 -8.49
C THR A 119 3.27 2.50 -8.68
N GLY A 120 4.09 3.14 -9.50
CA GLY A 120 3.94 4.56 -9.82
C GLY A 120 4.75 4.99 -11.05
N PRO A 121 4.81 6.30 -11.31
CA PRO A 121 5.50 6.85 -12.47
C PRO A 121 7.00 6.53 -12.47
N ARG A 122 7.63 6.60 -13.65
CA ARG A 122 9.09 6.43 -13.84
C ARG A 122 9.64 5.10 -13.30
N GLY A 123 8.89 4.03 -13.55
CA GLY A 123 9.25 2.68 -13.12
C GLY A 123 9.31 2.47 -11.61
N PHE A 124 8.65 3.35 -10.82
CA PHE A 124 8.54 3.16 -9.38
C PHE A 124 7.79 1.86 -9.08
N LEU A 125 8.42 0.98 -8.32
CA LEU A 125 7.84 -0.24 -7.79
C LEU A 125 8.37 -0.47 -6.38
N LEU A 126 7.47 -0.61 -5.43
CA LEU A 126 7.77 -0.95 -4.04
C LEU A 126 6.98 -2.19 -3.65
N VAL A 127 7.66 -3.21 -3.12
CA VAL A 127 7.05 -4.51 -2.80
C VAL A 127 7.34 -4.92 -1.36
N CYS A 128 6.34 -5.35 -0.63
CA CYS A 128 6.50 -6.04 0.66
C CYS A 128 6.86 -7.51 0.42
N MET A 129 8.15 -7.82 0.55
CA MET A 129 8.69 -9.14 0.27
C MET A 129 8.36 -10.13 1.40
N PRO A 130 8.18 -11.43 1.09
CA PRO A 130 8.05 -12.48 2.10
C PRO A 130 9.19 -12.45 3.13
N GLY A 131 8.85 -12.40 4.42
CA GLY A 131 9.80 -12.57 5.53
C GLY A 131 10.95 -11.54 5.60
N ASN A 132 10.88 -10.47 4.81
CA ASN A 132 11.90 -9.44 4.71
C ASN A 132 11.23 -8.05 4.73
N GLY A 133 12.06 -7.01 4.84
CA GLY A 133 11.60 -5.63 4.64
C GLY A 133 11.20 -5.33 3.18
N PRO A 134 10.70 -4.12 2.92
CA PRO A 134 10.27 -3.70 1.59
C PRO A 134 11.45 -3.60 0.61
N ALA A 135 11.20 -3.90 -0.66
CA ALA A 135 12.16 -3.77 -1.75
C ALA A 135 11.68 -2.70 -2.75
N LEU A 136 12.59 -1.79 -3.14
CA LEU A 136 12.31 -0.66 -4.04
C LEU A 136 13.07 -0.80 -5.37
N TRP A 137 12.38 -0.51 -6.46
CA TRP A 137 12.93 -0.35 -7.80
C TRP A 137 12.46 0.99 -8.38
N ILE A 138 13.36 1.67 -9.08
CA ILE A 138 13.12 2.92 -9.81
C ILE A 138 13.90 2.88 -11.13
N GLU A 139 13.38 3.51 -12.18
CA GLU A 139 14.19 3.76 -13.40
C GLU A 139 15.29 4.78 -13.11
N ARG A 140 16.42 4.65 -13.83
CA ARG A 140 17.58 5.53 -13.74
C ARG A 140 17.46 6.74 -14.65
#